data_AF-A0AA97DZE1-F1
#
_entry.id   AF-A0AA97DZE1-F1
#
_cell.length_a   1.000
_cell.length_b   1.000
_cell.length_c   1.000
_cell.angle_alpha   90.00
_cell.angle_beta   90.00
_cell.angle_gamma   90.00
#
_symmetry.space_group_name_H-M   'P 1'
#
loop_
_entity.id
_entity.type
_entity.pdbx_description
1 polymer ?
#
loop_
_entity_poly.entity_id
_entity_poly.type
_entity_poly.pdbx_seq_one_letter_code
_entity_poly.pdbx_strand_id
1 'polypeptide(L)'
;MIKYGTGSEIDGKHNKLGILYVPTWLVESLLVYIESSVARSRRCKSYYGDSDGNYVFLTKSGDPYYTSYKEMADRKNEDIDSRVISQKASTSVNKEGEAIGVFIRNTLRPALEAKYGYFPHFSFHDIRATFGINLIENIYTAIDKANLLRREKGQSLLLYEDALREVMKRMNHNNDETTRKYVAFRDRAEWRKQMIDSYEGALLGGVDLTGTEDIVLNNCLAHIVYLEDKSNERSHE
;
A
#
# COMPACT_ATOMS: atom_id res chain seq x y z
N MET A 1 -13.13 -12.91 2.96
CA MET A 1 -13.33 -11.61 3.64
C MET A 1 -12.94 -11.78 5.10
N ILE A 2 -12.35 -10.77 5.73
CA ILE A 2 -11.87 -10.84 7.11
C ILE A 2 -12.41 -9.64 7.89
N LYS A 3 -13.05 -9.86 9.04
CA LYS A 3 -13.56 -8.79 9.91
C LYS A 3 -12.45 -8.24 10.81
N TYR A 4 -12.45 -6.94 11.06
CA TYR A 4 -11.53 -6.28 12.00
C TYR A 4 -12.28 -5.21 12.83
N GLY A 5 -11.77 -4.82 14.00
CA GLY A 5 -12.40 -3.90 14.95
C GLY A 5 -13.28 -4.57 16.01
N THR A 6 -14.30 -3.85 16.51
CA THR A 6 -15.17 -4.32 17.62
C THR A 6 -15.69 -5.74 17.36
N GLY A 7 -15.46 -6.65 18.30
CA GLY A 7 -15.96 -8.03 18.25
C GLY A 7 -15.23 -8.93 17.25
N SER A 8 -14.02 -8.57 16.83
CA SER A 8 -13.15 -9.40 16.00
C SER A 8 -11.76 -9.52 16.62
N GLU A 9 -10.96 -10.46 16.14
CA GLU A 9 -9.59 -10.71 16.62
C GLU A 9 -8.54 -9.75 16.05
N ILE A 10 -8.91 -8.93 15.08
CA ILE A 10 -7.99 -7.99 14.41
C ILE A 10 -8.29 -6.58 14.90
N ASP A 11 -7.25 -5.90 15.37
CA ASP A 11 -7.38 -4.54 15.86
C ASP A 11 -7.86 -3.57 14.77
N GLY A 12 -8.83 -2.74 15.12
CA GLY A 12 -9.35 -1.67 14.28
C GLY A 12 -9.12 -0.31 14.93
N LYS A 13 -8.84 0.70 14.11
CA LYS A 13 -8.74 2.09 14.60
C LYS A 13 -10.06 2.50 15.26
N HIS A 14 -9.99 3.00 16.50
CA HIS A 14 -11.15 3.40 17.32
C HIS A 14 -12.21 2.30 17.47
N ASN A 15 -11.79 1.03 17.50
CA ASN A 15 -12.67 -0.13 17.59
C ASN A 15 -13.71 -0.23 16.45
N LYS A 16 -13.50 0.43 15.31
CA LYS A 16 -14.50 0.43 14.23
C LYS A 16 -14.54 -0.93 13.52
N LEU A 17 -15.73 -1.52 13.47
CA LEU A 17 -15.97 -2.74 12.69
C LEU A 17 -15.78 -2.43 11.20
N GLY A 18 -14.91 -3.20 10.55
CA GLY A 18 -14.69 -3.15 9.12
C GLY A 18 -14.50 -4.54 8.52
N ILE A 19 -14.48 -4.58 7.19
CA ILE A 19 -14.29 -5.81 6.43
C ILE A 19 -13.12 -5.60 5.48
N LEU A 20 -12.09 -6.41 5.65
CA LEU A 20 -10.98 -6.53 4.71
C LEU A 20 -11.34 -7.53 3.62
N TYR A 21 -11.27 -7.07 2.38
CA TYR A 21 -11.46 -7.91 1.20
C TYR A 21 -10.09 -8.32 0.69
N VAL A 22 -9.82 -9.63 0.75
CA VAL A 22 -8.55 -10.21 0.34
C VAL A 22 -8.81 -11.09 -0.89
N PRO A 23 -8.09 -10.89 -2.00
CA PRO A 23 -8.18 -11.77 -3.17
C PRO A 23 -7.86 -13.22 -2.83
N THR A 24 -8.51 -14.17 -3.49
CA THR A 24 -8.32 -15.61 -3.25
C THR A 24 -6.86 -16.03 -3.40
N TRP A 25 -6.19 -15.59 -4.46
CA TRP A 25 -4.78 -15.92 -4.72
C TRP A 25 -3.85 -15.49 -3.57
N LEU A 26 -4.18 -14.38 -2.89
CA LEU A 26 -3.40 -13.90 -1.76
C LEU A 26 -3.67 -14.75 -0.54
N VAL A 27 -4.92 -15.16 -0.30
CA VAL A 27 -5.26 -16.10 0.78
C VAL A 27 -4.52 -17.42 0.59
N GLU A 28 -4.53 -17.98 -0.62
CA GLU A 28 -3.81 -19.21 -0.94
C GLU A 28 -2.30 -19.08 -0.68
N SER A 29 -1.71 -17.97 -1.11
CA SER A 29 -0.29 -17.66 -0.86
C SER A 29 0.03 -17.55 0.63
N LEU A 30 -0.87 -16.94 1.42
CA LEU A 30 -0.72 -16.83 2.87
C LEU A 30 -0.78 -18.19 3.55
N LEU A 31 -1.70 -19.08 3.13
CA LEU A 31 -1.82 -20.42 3.68
C LEU A 31 -0.54 -21.23 3.44
N VAL A 32 0.02 -21.17 2.22
CA VAL A 32 1.32 -21.81 1.92
C VAL A 32 2.43 -21.25 2.80
N TYR A 33 2.47 -19.92 2.98
CA TYR A 33 3.48 -19.30 3.83
C TYR A 33 3.35 -19.69 5.31
N ILE A 34 2.13 -19.74 5.86
CA ILE A 34 1.86 -20.10 7.28
C ILE A 34 2.39 -21.49 7.60
N GLU A 35 2.29 -22.42 6.66
CA GLU A 35 2.76 -23.80 6.79
C GLU A 35 4.27 -23.97 6.57
N SER A 36 4.94 -22.95 6.01
CA SER A 36 6.36 -23.01 5.71
C SER A 36 7.23 -23.16 6.97
N SER A 37 8.38 -23.82 6.81
CA SER A 37 9.39 -23.95 7.87
C SER A 37 9.87 -22.59 8.40
N VAL A 38 9.92 -21.57 7.53
CA VAL A 38 10.29 -20.20 7.90
C VAL A 38 9.25 -19.60 8.85
N ALA A 39 7.96 -19.72 8.55
CA ALA A 39 6.91 -19.18 9.40
C ALA A 39 6.86 -19.90 10.76
N ARG A 40 6.90 -21.25 10.75
CA ARG A 40 6.97 -22.07 11.97
C ARG A 40 8.17 -21.70 12.86
N SER A 41 9.37 -21.59 12.28
CA SER A 41 10.58 -21.21 13.01
C SER A 41 10.46 -19.84 13.68
N ARG A 42 9.80 -18.87 13.05
CA ARG A 42 9.55 -17.55 13.65
C ARG A 42 8.50 -17.61 14.75
N ARG A 43 7.41 -18.37 14.55
CA ARG A 43 6.38 -18.58 15.59
C ARG A 43 6.96 -19.24 16.84
N CYS A 44 7.82 -20.23 16.71
CA CYS A 44 8.51 -20.86 17.85
C CYS A 44 9.33 -19.87 18.71
N LYS A 45 9.76 -18.74 18.15
CA LYS A 45 10.53 -17.70 18.87
C LYS A 45 9.65 -16.60 19.45
N SER A 46 8.39 -16.56 19.06
CA SER A 46 7.45 -15.52 19.46
C SER A 46 6.82 -15.79 20.82
N TYR A 47 6.14 -14.77 21.34
CA TYR A 47 5.40 -14.84 22.59
C TYR A 47 4.37 -15.98 22.65
N TYR A 48 3.63 -16.20 21.57
CA TYR A 48 2.56 -17.22 21.52
C TYR A 48 3.02 -18.61 21.04
N GLY A 49 4.31 -18.81 20.75
CA GLY A 49 4.83 -20.09 20.24
C GLY A 49 4.25 -20.52 18.88
N ASP A 50 4.44 -21.78 18.47
CA ASP A 50 3.79 -22.32 17.27
C ASP A 50 2.32 -22.67 17.57
N SER A 51 1.45 -21.65 17.51
CA SER A 51 0.01 -21.77 17.75
C SER A 51 -0.80 -21.10 16.65
N ASP A 52 -2.02 -21.59 16.43
CA ASP A 52 -2.95 -21.05 15.42
C ASP A 52 -3.39 -19.61 15.72
N GLY A 53 -3.37 -19.22 17.00
CA GLY A 53 -3.74 -17.86 17.45
C GLY A 53 -2.62 -16.83 17.34
N ASN A 54 -1.50 -17.18 16.70
CA ASN A 54 -0.33 -16.32 16.58
C ASN A 54 -0.37 -15.44 15.31
N TYR A 55 0.49 -14.42 15.25
CA TYR A 55 0.67 -13.58 14.08
C TYR A 55 1.15 -14.39 12.87
N VAL A 56 0.58 -14.06 11.71
CA VAL A 56 1.05 -14.59 10.41
C VAL A 56 2.47 -14.11 10.13
N PHE A 57 2.73 -12.82 10.27
CA PHE A 57 4.03 -12.22 9.96
C PHE A 57 4.78 -11.82 11.21
N LEU A 58 5.95 -12.43 11.39
CA LEU A 58 6.88 -12.18 12.47
C LEU A 58 8.25 -11.80 11.91
N THR A 59 9.03 -11.05 12.67
CA THR A 59 10.43 -10.77 12.37
C THR A 59 11.27 -12.05 12.49
N LYS A 60 12.55 -12.00 12.08
CA LYS A 60 13.49 -13.12 12.24
C LYS A 60 13.68 -13.53 13.71
N SER A 61 13.47 -12.58 14.63
CA SER A 61 13.58 -12.77 16.08
C SER A 61 12.28 -13.30 16.71
N GLY A 62 11.18 -13.39 15.96
CA GLY A 62 9.88 -13.81 16.48
C GLY A 62 9.00 -12.67 17.00
N ASP A 63 9.39 -11.42 16.78
CA ASP A 63 8.59 -10.26 17.20
C ASP A 63 7.49 -9.94 16.19
N PRO A 64 6.32 -9.46 16.62
CA PRO A 64 5.32 -8.93 15.70
C PRO A 64 5.79 -7.60 15.09
N TYR A 65 5.34 -7.31 13.86
CA TYR A 65 5.56 -6.00 13.24
C TYR A 65 4.69 -4.91 13.90
N TYR A 66 3.51 -5.30 14.39
CA TYR A 66 2.60 -4.50 15.19
C TYR A 66 2.14 -5.31 16.38
N THR A 67 2.31 -4.79 17.60
CA THR A 67 1.82 -5.46 18.81
C THR A 67 0.30 -5.24 18.93
N SER A 68 -0.47 -6.33 19.00
CA SER A 68 -1.92 -6.27 19.13
C SER A 68 -2.37 -5.86 20.53
N TYR A 69 -3.57 -5.29 20.65
CA TYR A 69 -4.17 -5.00 21.95
C TYR A 69 -4.36 -6.25 22.80
N LYS A 70 -4.63 -7.40 22.16
CA LYS A 70 -4.71 -8.70 22.83
C LYS A 70 -3.39 -9.06 23.51
N GLU A 71 -2.27 -9.01 22.78
CA GLU A 71 -0.96 -9.31 23.35
C GLU A 71 -0.55 -8.34 24.46
N MET A 72 -0.87 -7.05 24.30
CA MET A 72 -0.64 -6.05 25.35
C MET A 72 -1.41 -6.39 26.64
N ALA A 73 -2.64 -6.91 26.52
CA ALA A 73 -3.44 -7.33 27.66
C ALA A 73 -2.93 -8.63 28.28
N ASP A 74 -2.61 -9.63 27.45
CA ASP A 74 -2.11 -10.94 27.90
C ASP A 74 -0.81 -10.79 28.70
N ARG A 75 0.15 -10.00 28.18
CA ARG A 75 1.42 -9.70 28.87
C ARG A 75 1.19 -8.99 30.21
N LYS A 76 0.27 -8.03 30.25
CA LYS A 76 -0.05 -7.28 31.47
C LYS A 76 -0.66 -8.18 32.54
N ASN A 77 -1.48 -9.16 32.15
CA ASN A 77 -2.08 -10.12 33.08
C ASN A 77 -1.04 -11.10 33.63
N GLU A 78 -0.11 -11.57 32.79
CA GLU A 78 1.01 -12.41 33.23
C GLU A 78 1.93 -11.68 34.23
N ASP A 79 2.27 -10.41 33.94
CA ASP A 79 3.11 -9.58 34.84
C ASP A 79 2.46 -9.34 36.23
N ILE A 80 1.13 -9.43 36.34
CA ILE A 80 0.41 -9.31 37.62
C ILE A 80 0.55 -10.60 38.46
N ASP A 81 0.61 -11.76 37.80
CA ASP A 81 0.75 -13.08 38.45
C ASP A 81 2.22 -13.43 38.75
N SER A 82 3.16 -12.91 37.95
CA SER A 82 4.59 -13.26 37.99
C SER A 82 5.51 -12.26 38.70
N ARG A 83 5.16 -11.80 39.92
CA ARG A 83 6.17 -11.18 40.81
C ARG A 83 7.29 -12.16 41.24
N VAL A 84 7.23 -13.39 40.78
CA VAL A 84 8.27 -14.40 40.86
C VAL A 84 8.33 -15.12 39.50
N ILE A 85 9.11 -14.62 38.54
CA ILE A 85 9.98 -15.40 37.63
C ILE A 85 10.67 -14.41 36.69
N SER A 86 11.96 -14.25 36.94
CA SER A 86 12.93 -13.47 36.20
C SER A 86 13.29 -14.11 34.85
N GLN A 87 13.68 -13.22 33.92
CA GLN A 87 14.56 -13.52 32.78
C GLN A 87 14.02 -14.46 31.69
N LYS A 88 12.96 -14.05 30.98
CA LYS A 88 12.74 -14.43 29.56
C LYS A 88 11.74 -13.51 28.84
N ALA A 89 10.93 -12.76 29.57
CA ALA A 89 10.18 -11.62 29.04
C ALA A 89 11.12 -10.41 28.85
N SER A 90 12.04 -10.51 27.89
CA SER A 90 12.86 -9.37 27.51
C SER A 90 11.93 -8.34 26.86
N THR A 91 11.63 -7.25 27.58
CA THR A 91 11.64 -5.87 27.06
C THR A 91 11.06 -5.64 25.65
N SER A 92 9.95 -6.27 25.29
CA SER A 92 9.31 -5.97 24.00
C SER A 92 8.50 -4.69 24.13
N VAL A 93 9.18 -3.57 23.87
CA VAL A 93 8.52 -2.28 23.58
C VAL A 93 7.46 -2.52 22.51
N ASN A 94 6.26 -2.00 22.74
CA ASN A 94 5.15 -2.06 21.78
C ASN A 94 5.63 -1.68 20.38
N LYS A 95 5.37 -2.54 19.39
CA LYS A 95 5.80 -2.32 18.00
C LYS A 95 4.70 -1.58 17.25
N GLU A 96 5.07 -0.47 16.60
CA GLU A 96 4.17 0.38 15.82
C GLU A 96 4.50 0.35 14.31
N GLY A 97 5.13 -0.73 13.83
CA GLY A 97 5.37 -0.93 12.40
C GLY A 97 6.57 -0.20 11.80
N GLU A 98 7.45 0.38 12.61
CA GLU A 98 8.67 1.05 12.15
C GLU A 98 9.52 0.15 11.23
N ALA A 99 9.57 -1.16 11.54
CA ALA A 99 10.29 -2.15 10.75
C ALA A 99 9.79 -2.26 9.29
N ILE A 100 8.51 -1.98 9.02
CA ILE A 100 7.97 -1.95 7.65
C ILE A 100 8.50 -0.71 6.91
N GLY A 101 8.54 0.45 7.58
CA GLY A 101 9.12 1.67 7.02
C GLY A 101 10.60 1.47 6.67
N VAL A 102 11.36 0.81 7.55
CA VAL A 102 12.77 0.45 7.29
C VAL A 102 12.88 -0.50 6.09
N PHE A 103 12.04 -1.54 6.01
CA PHE A 103 12.02 -2.46 4.88
C PHE A 103 11.73 -1.74 3.55
N ILE A 104 10.76 -0.82 3.53
CA ILE A 104 10.46 -0.01 2.34
C ILE A 104 11.69 0.79 1.93
N ARG A 105 12.33 1.49 2.89
CA ARG A 105 13.48 2.37 2.59
C ARG A 105 14.74 1.64 2.16
N ASN A 106 15.03 0.50 2.78
CA ASN A 106 16.33 -0.16 2.67
C ASN A 106 16.32 -1.38 1.74
N THR A 107 15.14 -1.90 1.38
CA THR A 107 15.04 -3.11 0.56
C THR A 107 14.12 -2.91 -0.63
N LEU A 108 12.87 -2.53 -0.40
CA LEU A 108 11.89 -2.45 -1.48
C LEU A 108 12.21 -1.34 -2.48
N ARG A 109 12.46 -0.11 -2.00
CA ARG A 109 12.75 1.02 -2.88
C ARG A 109 14.05 0.80 -3.68
N PRO A 110 15.20 0.43 -3.08
CA PRO A 110 16.41 0.15 -3.86
C PRO A 110 16.23 -0.97 -4.90
N ALA A 111 15.44 -2.01 -4.59
CA ALA A 111 15.14 -3.07 -5.56
C ALA A 111 14.27 -2.59 -6.73
N LEU A 112 13.34 -1.66 -6.47
CA LEU A 112 12.55 -1.00 -7.52
C LEU A 112 13.41 -0.06 -8.35
N GLU A 113 14.30 0.72 -7.70
CA GLU A 113 15.22 1.62 -8.38
C GLU A 113 16.15 0.85 -9.33
N ALA A 114 16.73 -0.25 -8.86
CA ALA A 114 17.60 -1.10 -9.66
C ALA A 114 16.89 -1.70 -10.89
N LYS A 115 15.56 -1.90 -10.83
CA LYS A 115 14.79 -2.51 -11.91
C LYS A 115 14.20 -1.49 -12.89
N TYR A 116 13.81 -0.31 -12.41
CA TYR A 116 13.01 0.65 -13.17
C TYR A 116 13.70 2.03 -13.32
N GLY A 117 14.91 2.22 -12.78
CA GLY A 117 15.62 3.50 -12.78
C GLY A 117 15.22 4.37 -11.58
N TYR A 118 15.08 5.67 -11.78
CA TYR A 118 14.64 6.56 -10.68
C TYR A 118 13.27 6.11 -10.13
N PHE A 119 13.18 5.88 -8.82
CA PHE A 119 11.93 5.57 -8.15
C PHE A 119 11.70 6.57 -7.00
N PRO A 120 10.54 7.26 -6.96
CA PRO A 120 10.29 8.27 -5.94
C PRO A 120 10.20 7.64 -4.54
N HIS A 121 10.49 8.45 -3.52
CA HIS A 121 10.22 8.04 -2.15
C HIS A 121 8.72 7.81 -1.94
N PHE A 122 8.39 6.71 -1.26
CA PHE A 122 7.02 6.38 -0.89
C PHE A 122 6.98 5.70 0.48
N SER A 123 5.80 5.73 1.07
CA SER A 123 5.46 5.14 2.35
C SER A 123 4.29 4.16 2.19
N PHE A 124 3.94 3.48 3.29
CA PHE A 124 2.76 2.62 3.32
C PHE A 124 1.45 3.39 3.07
N HIS A 125 1.41 4.67 3.46
CA HIS A 125 0.24 5.53 3.20
C HIS A 125 0.06 5.79 1.70
N ASP A 126 1.15 5.91 0.94
CA ASP A 126 1.11 6.14 -0.50
C ASP A 126 0.62 4.89 -1.25
N ILE A 127 1.00 3.71 -0.77
CA ILE A 127 0.45 2.44 -1.28
C ILE A 127 -1.07 2.38 -1.03
N ARG A 128 -1.53 2.75 0.16
CA ARG A 128 -2.97 2.81 0.48
C ARG A 128 -3.70 3.82 -0.39
N ALA A 129 -3.11 4.99 -0.63
CA ALA A 129 -3.66 6.01 -1.52
C ALA A 129 -3.79 5.50 -2.96
N THR A 130 -2.74 4.84 -3.46
CA THR A 130 -2.71 4.22 -4.79
C THR A 130 -3.79 3.15 -4.94
N PHE A 131 -3.98 2.30 -3.92
CA PHE A 131 -5.10 1.36 -3.90
C PHE A 131 -6.46 2.06 -4.01
N GLY A 132 -6.67 3.15 -3.28
CA GLY A 132 -7.90 3.93 -3.34
C GLY A 132 -8.20 4.51 -4.71
N ILE A 133 -7.19 5.10 -5.35
CA ILE A 133 -7.29 5.65 -6.71
C ILE A 133 -7.60 4.53 -7.71
N ASN A 134 -6.83 3.44 -7.69
CA ASN A 134 -7.05 2.31 -8.59
C ASN A 134 -8.45 1.69 -8.42
N LEU A 135 -8.98 1.66 -7.20
CA LEU A 135 -10.31 1.15 -6.94
C LEU A 135 -11.40 2.07 -7.52
N ILE A 136 -11.25 3.39 -7.37
CA ILE A 136 -12.15 4.39 -7.98
C ILE A 136 -12.19 4.19 -9.49
N GLU A 137 -11.03 4.11 -10.13
CA GLU A 137 -10.91 3.96 -11.59
C GLU A 137 -11.59 2.70 -12.12
N ASN A 138 -11.37 1.58 -11.45
CA ASN A 138 -12.01 0.32 -11.84
C ASN A 138 -13.53 0.38 -11.71
N ILE A 139 -14.06 1.02 -10.65
CA ILE A 139 -15.50 1.15 -10.47
C ILE A 139 -16.09 2.13 -11.48
N TYR A 140 -15.43 3.26 -11.76
CA TYR A 140 -15.89 4.26 -12.72
C TYR A 140 -15.94 3.64 -14.13
N THR A 141 -14.89 2.93 -14.53
CA THR A 141 -14.86 2.19 -15.80
C THR A 141 -16.01 1.18 -15.90
N ALA A 142 -16.33 0.48 -14.80
CA ALA A 142 -17.44 -0.46 -14.78
C ALA A 142 -18.81 0.25 -14.87
N ILE A 143 -18.96 1.40 -14.20
CA ILE A 143 -20.15 2.25 -14.29
C ILE A 143 -20.33 2.76 -15.71
N ASP A 144 -19.28 3.25 -16.37
CA ASP A 144 -19.33 3.75 -17.74
C ASP A 144 -19.83 2.66 -18.69
N LYS A 145 -19.22 1.48 -18.64
CA LYS A 145 -19.63 0.31 -19.43
C LYS A 145 -21.09 -0.09 -19.17
N ALA A 146 -21.50 -0.11 -17.90
CA ALA A 146 -22.88 -0.43 -17.53
C ALA A 146 -23.87 0.66 -17.99
N ASN A 147 -23.48 1.93 -17.92
CA ASN A 147 -24.30 3.06 -18.32
C ASN A 147 -24.50 3.13 -19.83
N LEU A 148 -23.51 2.74 -20.64
CA LEU A 148 -23.69 2.57 -22.09
C LEU A 148 -24.83 1.59 -22.40
N LEU A 149 -24.79 0.40 -21.79
CA LEU A 149 -25.82 -0.63 -21.97
C LEU A 149 -27.20 -0.21 -21.41
N ARG A 150 -27.22 0.56 -20.31
CA ARG A 150 -28.47 1.07 -19.71
C ARG A 150 -29.12 2.15 -20.57
N ARG A 151 -28.34 3.03 -21.20
CA ARG A 151 -28.84 4.06 -22.13
C ARG A 151 -29.57 3.44 -23.30
N GLU A 152 -29.00 2.41 -23.92
CA GLU A 152 -29.63 1.66 -25.02
C GLU A 152 -30.96 1.03 -24.61
N LYS A 153 -31.10 0.64 -23.34
CA LYS A 153 -32.31 0.02 -22.78
C LYS A 153 -33.30 1.01 -22.16
N GLY A 154 -33.02 2.32 -22.23
CA GLY A 154 -33.85 3.36 -21.59
C GLY A 154 -33.92 3.25 -20.05
N GLN A 155 -32.91 2.65 -19.43
CA GLN A 155 -32.85 2.44 -17.98
C GLN A 155 -32.14 3.59 -17.27
N SER A 156 -32.45 3.77 -15.98
CA SER A 156 -31.75 4.72 -15.12
C SER A 156 -30.26 4.39 -15.03
N LEU A 157 -29.44 5.45 -15.10
CA LEU A 157 -27.99 5.37 -15.02
C LEU A 157 -27.53 5.14 -13.57
N LEU A 158 -26.41 4.45 -13.43
CA LEU A 158 -25.68 4.32 -12.18
C LEU A 158 -24.96 5.63 -11.88
N LEU A 159 -24.94 6.01 -10.60
CA LEU A 159 -24.33 7.24 -10.10
C LEU A 159 -22.89 6.99 -9.64
N TYR A 160 -21.98 7.92 -9.93
CA TYR A 160 -20.60 7.85 -9.45
C TYR A 160 -20.50 8.06 -7.93
N GLU A 161 -21.52 8.69 -7.31
CA GLU A 161 -21.63 8.79 -5.85
C GLU A 161 -21.67 7.43 -5.18
N ASP A 162 -22.26 6.41 -5.82
CA ASP A 162 -22.28 5.04 -5.30
C ASP A 162 -20.89 4.40 -5.32
N ALA A 163 -20.07 4.72 -6.32
CA ALA A 163 -18.68 4.29 -6.38
C ALA A 163 -17.85 4.87 -5.23
N LEU A 164 -18.07 6.16 -4.90
CA LEU A 164 -17.39 6.79 -3.77
C LEU A 164 -17.76 6.12 -2.44
N ARG A 165 -19.03 5.77 -2.24
CA ARG A 165 -19.47 5.06 -1.03
C ARG A 165 -18.80 3.70 -0.90
N GLU A 166 -18.68 2.95 -2.00
CA GLU A 166 -18.01 1.64 -1.99
C GLU A 166 -16.51 1.78 -1.68
N VAL A 167 -15.83 2.77 -2.28
CA VAL A 167 -14.41 3.05 -1.99
C VAL A 167 -14.22 3.47 -0.54
N MET A 168 -15.08 4.36 -0.02
CA MET A 168 -15.05 4.77 1.39
C MET A 168 -15.16 3.58 2.33
N LYS A 169 -16.07 2.65 2.02
CA LYS A 169 -16.25 1.41 2.80
C LYS A 169 -15.00 0.53 2.74
N ARG A 170 -14.39 0.37 1.56
CA ARG A 170 -13.17 -0.43 1.35
C ARG A 170 -11.93 0.19 1.99
N MET A 171 -11.86 1.52 2.06
CA MET A 171 -10.78 2.26 2.68
C MET A 171 -11.07 2.66 4.14
N ASN A 172 -12.21 2.24 4.71
CA ASN A 172 -12.61 2.58 6.08
C ASN A 172 -12.56 4.09 6.39
N HIS A 173 -12.95 4.92 5.42
CA HIS A 173 -12.99 6.37 5.57
C HIS A 173 -14.33 6.80 6.16
N ASN A 174 -14.28 7.61 7.23
CA ASN A 174 -15.46 8.15 7.89
C ASN A 174 -15.88 9.51 7.34
N ASN A 175 -14.97 10.17 6.62
CA ASN A 175 -15.19 11.47 6.00
C ASN A 175 -15.06 11.28 4.48
N ASP A 176 -16.10 11.67 3.74
CA ASP A 176 -16.12 11.62 2.29
C ASP A 176 -15.04 12.53 1.68
N GLU A 177 -14.70 13.63 2.34
CA GLU A 177 -13.64 14.55 1.94
C GLU A 177 -12.30 13.86 1.71
N THR A 178 -11.95 12.85 2.53
CA THR A 178 -10.69 12.10 2.36
C THR A 178 -10.70 11.28 1.07
N THR A 179 -11.86 10.72 0.71
CA THR A 179 -12.00 9.93 -0.52
C THR A 179 -12.13 10.84 -1.74
N ARG A 180 -12.81 11.99 -1.60
CA ARG A 180 -12.88 13.02 -2.64
C ARG A 180 -11.52 13.61 -2.98
N LYS A 181 -10.56 13.64 -2.04
CA LYS A 181 -9.17 14.02 -2.35
C LYS A 181 -8.54 13.12 -3.41
N TYR A 182 -8.87 11.82 -3.45
CA TYR A 182 -8.39 10.93 -4.52
C TYR A 182 -9.03 11.25 -5.87
N VAL A 183 -10.35 11.50 -5.89
CA VAL A 183 -11.05 11.92 -7.11
C VAL A 183 -10.44 13.21 -7.65
N ALA A 184 -10.29 14.22 -6.79
CA ALA A 184 -9.72 15.49 -7.19
C ALA A 184 -8.25 15.35 -7.62
N PHE A 185 -7.49 14.43 -7.00
CA PHE A 185 -6.11 14.14 -7.43
C PHE A 185 -6.09 13.52 -8.83
N ARG A 186 -6.94 12.53 -9.09
CA ARG A 186 -7.10 11.91 -10.40
C ARG A 186 -7.52 12.93 -11.45
N ASP A 187 -8.60 13.68 -11.22
CA ASP A 187 -9.12 14.64 -12.19
C ASP A 187 -8.05 15.68 -12.54
N ARG A 188 -7.27 16.13 -11.55
CA ARG A 188 -6.11 17.00 -11.79
C ARG A 188 -4.99 16.30 -12.56
N ALA A 189 -4.74 15.01 -12.32
CA ALA A 189 -3.73 14.25 -13.04
C ALA A 189 -4.11 14.04 -14.51
N GLU A 190 -5.35 13.67 -14.78
CA GLU A 190 -5.91 13.55 -16.13
C GLU A 190 -5.90 14.89 -16.85
N TRP A 191 -6.36 15.95 -16.19
CA TRP A 191 -6.33 17.31 -16.75
C TRP A 191 -4.90 17.76 -17.07
N ARG A 192 -3.94 17.53 -16.17
CA ARG A 192 -2.53 17.82 -16.43
C ARG A 192 -2.00 17.03 -17.63
N LYS A 193 -2.35 15.74 -17.72
CA LYS A 193 -1.95 14.90 -18.86
C LYS A 193 -2.49 15.47 -20.17
N GLN A 194 -3.79 15.76 -20.24
CA GLN A 194 -4.42 16.36 -21.42
C GLN A 194 -3.79 17.71 -21.81
N MET A 195 -3.45 18.54 -20.83
CA MET A 195 -2.77 19.82 -21.07
C MET A 195 -1.36 19.63 -21.64
N ILE A 196 -0.60 18.68 -21.09
CA ILE A 196 0.73 18.33 -21.59
C ILE A 196 0.61 17.77 -23.01
N ASP A 197 -0.24 16.77 -23.24
CA ASP A 197 -0.46 16.14 -24.54
C ASP A 197 -0.88 17.17 -25.61
N SER A 198 -1.75 18.13 -25.24
CA SER A 198 -2.18 19.22 -26.11
C SER A 198 -1.05 20.20 -26.44
N TYR A 199 -0.25 20.58 -25.43
CA TYR A 199 0.89 21.47 -25.62
C TYR A 199 2.01 20.81 -26.43
N GLU A 200 2.34 19.56 -26.13
CA GLU A 200 3.30 18.76 -26.89
C GLU A 200 2.82 18.55 -28.32
N GLY A 201 1.55 18.24 -28.54
CA GLY A 201 0.96 18.13 -29.88
C GLY A 201 1.04 19.44 -30.67
N ALA A 202 0.82 20.58 -30.00
CA ALA A 202 0.96 21.91 -30.62
C ALA A 202 2.42 22.29 -30.90
N LEU A 203 3.36 21.94 -30.01
CA LEU A 203 4.79 22.17 -30.20
C LEU A 203 5.39 21.30 -31.30
N LEU A 204 4.95 20.04 -31.39
CA LEU A 204 5.46 19.05 -32.32
C LEU A 204 4.71 19.07 -33.66
N GLY A 205 3.70 19.93 -33.84
CA GLY A 205 3.03 20.17 -35.12
C GLY A 205 2.41 18.92 -35.77
N GLY A 206 2.07 17.89 -34.99
CA GLY A 206 1.54 16.63 -35.51
C GLY A 206 2.58 15.62 -36.03
N VAL A 207 3.85 15.74 -35.64
CA VAL A 207 4.83 14.66 -35.87
C VAL A 207 4.43 13.45 -35.02
N ASP A 208 4.04 12.35 -35.68
CA ASP A 208 3.77 11.07 -35.04
C ASP A 208 5.08 10.48 -34.50
N LEU A 209 5.25 10.56 -33.18
CA LEU A 209 6.42 10.09 -32.45
C LEU A 209 6.27 8.65 -31.92
N THR A 210 5.26 7.89 -32.37
CA THR A 210 5.03 6.49 -31.94
C THR A 210 6.21 5.53 -32.19
N GLY A 211 7.28 5.98 -32.87
CA GLY A 211 8.56 5.28 -33.01
C GLY A 211 9.75 5.88 -32.24
N THR A 212 9.58 6.88 -31.36
CA THR A 212 10.68 7.63 -30.71
C THR A 212 10.62 7.71 -29.19
N GLU A 213 9.66 7.03 -28.54
CA GLU A 213 9.61 6.97 -27.06
C GLU A 213 10.93 6.46 -26.45
N ASP A 214 11.68 5.62 -27.17
CA ASP A 214 13.01 5.14 -26.75
C ASP A 214 14.14 6.19 -26.93
N ILE A 215 13.99 7.22 -27.76
CA ILE A 215 15.07 8.18 -28.05
C ILE A 215 15.03 9.37 -27.09
N VAL A 216 13.83 9.85 -26.73
CA VAL A 216 13.68 11.02 -25.85
C VAL A 216 14.04 10.68 -24.40
N LEU A 217 13.63 9.50 -23.90
CA LEU A 217 14.02 9.08 -22.55
C LEU A 217 15.53 8.85 -22.44
N ASN A 218 16.16 8.23 -23.45
CA ASN A 218 17.59 7.95 -23.44
C ASN A 218 18.45 9.21 -23.59
N ASN A 219 18.03 10.20 -24.39
CA ASN A 219 18.76 11.47 -24.51
C ASN A 219 18.56 12.39 -23.30
N CYS A 220 17.39 12.40 -22.65
CA CYS A 220 17.21 13.12 -21.39
C CYS A 220 18.05 12.52 -20.26
N LEU A 221 18.17 11.19 -20.18
CA LEU A 221 19.04 10.53 -19.19
C LEU A 221 20.53 10.80 -19.47
N ALA A 222 20.96 10.80 -20.74
CA ALA A 222 22.34 11.11 -21.10
C ALA A 222 22.73 12.57 -20.75
N HIS A 223 21.80 13.52 -20.89
CA HIS A 223 22.05 14.92 -20.54
C HIS A 223 22.13 15.17 -19.02
N ILE A 224 21.41 14.38 -18.22
CA ILE A 224 21.46 14.46 -16.75
C ILE A 224 22.79 13.88 -16.24
N VAL A 225 23.23 12.74 -16.79
CA VAL A 225 24.53 12.13 -16.44
C VAL A 225 25.71 13.05 -16.79
N TYR A 226 25.66 13.74 -17.93
CA TYR A 226 26.71 14.69 -18.32
C TYR A 226 26.79 15.95 -17.42
N LEU A 227 25.68 16.33 -16.77
CA LEU A 227 25.64 17.45 -15.83
C LEU A 227 26.13 17.06 -14.43
N GLU A 228 25.96 15.79 -14.02
CA GLU A 228 26.48 15.28 -12.75
C GLU A 228 28.01 15.11 -12.79
N ASP A 229 28.60 14.62 -13.89
CA ASP A 229 30.06 14.50 -14.02
C ASP A 229 30.78 15.86 -13.99
N LYS A 230 30.22 16.90 -14.62
CA LYS A 230 30.78 18.26 -14.56
C LYS A 230 30.64 18.94 -13.19
N SER A 231 29.73 18.46 -12.34
CA SER A 231 29.60 18.96 -10.97
C SER A 231 30.63 18.34 -10.03
N ASN A 232 31.10 17.12 -10.34
CA ASN A 232 32.07 16.38 -9.53
C ASN A 232 33.53 16.76 -9.87
N GLU A 233 33.80 17.29 -11.08
CA GLU A 233 35.10 17.84 -11.45
C GLU A 233 35.39 19.22 -10.82
N ARG A 234 34.38 19.93 -10.28
CA ARG A 234 34.56 21.26 -9.66
C ARG A 234 34.75 21.24 -8.14
N SER A 235 34.79 20.07 -7.52
CA SER A 235 35.02 19.89 -6.07
C SER A 235 36.44 19.44 -5.72
N HIS A 236 37.35 19.38 -6.70
CA HIS A 236 38.77 19.09 -6.53
C HIS A 236 39.66 20.14 -7.21
N GLU A 237 39.46 21.41 -6.86
CA GLU A 237 40.43 22.51 -6.93
C GLU A 237 40.25 23.38 -5.69
#